data_AF-A0A969MPG1-F1
#
_entry.id   AF-A0A969MPG1-F1
#
_cell.length_a   1.000
_cell.length_b   1.000
_cell.length_c   1.000
_cell.angle_alpha   90.00
_cell.angle_beta   90.00
_cell.angle_gamma   90.00
#
_symmetry.space_group_name_H-M   'P 1'
#
loop_
_entity.id
_entity.type
_entity.pdbx_description
1 polymer ?
#
loop_
_entity_poly.entity_id
_entity_poly.type
_entity_poly.pdbx_seq_one_letter_code
_entity_poly.pdbx_strand_id
1 'polypeptide(L)'
;MEVAEKRVISNRATTGSGYFWWECTQLFNSIRSMIKNNIRTNNEFYFAPCYNELIKSGGKVTYFDININDFWELGSPEGVNQFKKIYKNGEFERTDKHR
;
A
#
# COMPACT_ATOMS: atom_id res chain seq x y z
N MET A 1 15.15 -1.77 5.00
CA MET A 1 13.80 -1.23 4.81
C MET A 1 12.86 -2.03 5.70
N GLU A 2 11.91 -1.38 6.33
CA GLU A 2 10.97 -2.00 7.26
C GLU A 2 9.58 -1.46 6.93
N VAL A 3 8.57 -2.32 6.93
CA VAL A 3 7.16 -1.94 6.71
C VAL A 3 6.38 -2.32 7.96
N ALA A 4 5.64 -1.36 8.53
CA ALA A 4 4.81 -1.59 9.70
C ALA A 4 3.39 -1.06 9.46
N GLU A 5 2.42 -1.86 9.87
CA GLU A 5 1.00 -1.49 9.88
C GLU A 5 0.66 -0.84 11.23
N LYS A 6 -0.13 0.25 11.23
CA LYS A 6 -0.59 0.98 12.44
C LYS A 6 0.51 1.56 13.35
N ARG A 7 1.78 1.49 12.94
CA ARG A 7 2.90 2.14 13.63
C ARG A 7 3.59 3.10 12.66
N VAL A 8 3.66 4.37 13.02
CA VAL A 8 4.36 5.37 12.22
C VAL A 8 5.86 5.12 12.35
N ILE A 9 6.45 4.55 11.30
CA ILE A 9 7.89 4.27 11.21
C ILE A 9 8.61 5.20 10.21
N SER A 10 7.86 5.95 9.40
CA SER A 10 8.41 6.92 8.45
C SER A 10 7.36 7.97 8.05
N ASN A 11 7.81 9.05 7.39
CA ASN A 11 6.93 10.07 6.78
C ASN A 11 6.29 9.60 5.46
N ARG A 12 6.44 8.32 5.09
CA ARG A 12 5.83 7.72 3.91
C ARG A 12 4.77 6.72 4.36
N ALA A 13 3.52 7.00 4.03
CA ALA A 13 2.41 6.10 4.27
C ALA A 13 2.18 5.20 3.04
N THR A 14 1.81 3.94 3.29
CA THR A 14 1.35 3.06 2.22
C THR A 14 -0.08 3.47 1.82
N THR A 15 -0.38 3.44 0.53
CA THR A 15 -1.70 3.80 -0.01
C THR A 15 -2.78 2.74 0.23
N GLY A 16 -2.47 1.66 0.97
CA GLY A 16 -3.34 0.50 1.16
C GLY A 16 -3.49 -0.41 -0.07
N SER A 17 -3.37 0.15 -1.28
CA SER A 17 -3.57 -0.55 -2.57
C SER A 17 -2.25 -0.90 -3.29
N GLY A 18 -1.11 -0.49 -2.74
CA GLY A 18 0.20 -0.53 -3.41
C GLY A 18 1.05 -1.79 -3.17
N TYR A 19 0.42 -2.93 -2.89
CA TYR A 19 1.13 -4.18 -2.61
C TYR A 19 1.43 -4.96 -3.89
N PHE A 20 2.50 -4.58 -4.60
CA PHE A 20 2.90 -5.25 -5.84
C PHE A 20 3.98 -6.29 -5.59
N TRP A 21 3.85 -7.42 -6.30
CA TRP A 21 4.81 -8.52 -6.32
C TRP A 21 5.11 -8.84 -7.76
N TRP A 22 6.39 -9.01 -8.09
CA TRP A 22 6.79 -9.41 -9.43
C TRP A 22 6.46 -10.88 -9.72
N GLU A 23 6.48 -11.71 -8.69
CA GLU A 23 6.20 -13.14 -8.78
C GLU A 23 5.23 -13.58 -7.67
N CYS A 24 4.17 -14.29 -8.05
CA CYS A 24 3.21 -14.85 -7.09
C CYS A 24 3.87 -15.84 -6.12
N THR A 25 4.90 -16.58 -6.57
CA THR A 25 5.62 -17.54 -5.74
C THR A 25 6.28 -16.87 -4.52
N GLN A 26 6.85 -15.69 -4.71
CA GLN A 26 7.46 -14.91 -3.64
C GLN A 26 6.38 -14.48 -2.62
N LEU A 27 5.22 -14.04 -3.12
CA LEU A 27 4.10 -13.66 -2.27
C LEU A 27 3.64 -14.84 -1.39
N PHE A 28 3.38 -16.00 -2.01
CA PHE A 28 2.93 -17.18 -1.27
C PHE A 28 3.97 -17.66 -0.26
N ASN A 29 5.26 -17.58 -0.58
CA ASN A 29 6.34 -17.95 0.35
C ASN A 29 6.38 -17.01 1.55
N SER A 30 6.26 -15.69 1.33
CA SER A 30 6.22 -14.71 2.41
C SER A 30 4.97 -14.82 3.28
N ILE A 31 3.79 -15.06 2.69
CA ILE A 31 2.56 -15.34 3.45
C ILE A 31 2.72 -16.60 4.30
N ARG A 32 3.24 -17.69 3.73
CA ARG A 32 3.48 -18.94 4.46
C ARG A 32 4.46 -18.75 5.61
N SER A 33 5.54 -18.00 5.39
CA SER A 33 6.51 -17.66 6.45
C SER A 33 5.85 -16.86 7.57
N MET A 34 5.06 -15.84 7.21
CA MET A 34 4.34 -15.01 8.16
C MET A 34 3.36 -15.82 9.03
N ILE A 35 2.58 -16.72 8.40
CA ILE A 35 1.65 -17.61 9.12
C ILE A 35 2.42 -18.58 10.02
N LYS A 36 3.49 -19.19 9.51
CA LYS A 36 4.35 -20.11 10.28
C LYS A 36 4.97 -19.44 11.51
N ASN A 37 5.41 -18.19 11.35
CA ASN A 37 6.00 -17.39 12.41
C ASN A 37 4.95 -16.67 13.27
N ASN A 38 3.65 -16.88 12.99
CA ASN A 38 2.51 -16.28 13.67
C ASN A 38 2.62 -14.74 13.84
N ILE A 39 3.14 -14.06 12.82
CA ILE A 39 3.33 -12.61 12.85
C ILE A 39 1.97 -11.94 12.62
N ARG A 40 1.44 -11.31 13.66
CA ARG A 40 0.14 -10.63 13.64
C ARG A 40 0.26 -9.23 14.22
N THR A 41 -0.55 -8.31 13.70
CA THR A 41 -0.76 -7.00 14.31
C THR A 41 -2.20 -6.97 14.80
N ASN A 42 -2.43 -6.65 16.08
CA ASN A 42 -3.78 -6.65 16.68
C ASN A 42 -4.59 -7.93 16.40
N ASN A 43 -3.96 -9.11 16.55
CA ASN A 43 -4.54 -10.43 16.25
C ASN A 43 -4.93 -10.71 14.78
N GLU A 44 -4.66 -9.78 13.86
CA GLU A 44 -4.97 -9.91 12.45
C GLU A 44 -3.70 -10.09 11.60
N PHE A 45 -3.85 -10.77 10.47
CA PHE A 45 -2.79 -10.94 9.48
C PHE A 45 -2.87 -9.83 8.45
N TYR A 46 -1.83 -9.00 8.39
CA TYR A 46 -1.70 -7.92 7.43
C TYR A 46 -0.69 -8.25 6.33
N PHE A 47 -0.81 -7.60 5.18
CA PHE A 47 0.14 -7.77 4.07
C PHE A 47 1.49 -7.08 4.32
N ALA A 48 1.52 -5.96 5.06
CA ALA A 48 2.76 -5.22 5.35
C ALA A 48 3.90 -6.10 5.92
N PRO A 49 3.67 -6.95 6.94
CA PRO A 49 4.69 -7.86 7.46
C PRO A 49 5.24 -8.86 6.43
N CYS A 50 4.49 -9.20 5.37
CA CYS A 50 4.97 -10.12 4.33
C CYS A 50 6.20 -9.55 3.60
N TYR A 51 6.31 -8.23 3.44
CA TYR A 51 7.50 -7.61 2.87
C TYR A 51 8.72 -7.74 3.78
N ASN A 52 8.54 -7.68 5.09
CA ASN A 52 9.65 -7.91 6.03
C ASN A 52 10.18 -9.35 5.91
N GLU A 53 9.29 -10.33 5.72
CA GLU A 53 9.69 -11.72 5.48
C GLU A 53 10.41 -11.89 4.13
N LEU A 54 9.95 -11.20 3.07
CA LEU A 54 10.65 -11.19 1.78
C LEU A 54 12.06 -10.58 1.88
N ILE A 55 12.21 -9.47 2.61
CA ILE A 55 13.52 -8.84 2.83
C ILE A 55 14.45 -9.79 3.59
N LYS A 56 13.95 -10.49 4.62
CA LYS A 56 14.72 -11.50 5.35
C LYS A 56 15.17 -12.66 4.48
N SER A 57 14.37 -13.08 3.50
CA SER A 57 14.75 -14.11 2.54
C SER A 57 15.68 -13.62 1.42
N GLY A 58 16.20 -12.39 1.53
CA GLY A 58 17.10 -11.79 0.52
C GLY A 58 16.38 -11.19 -0.69
N GLY A 59 15.05 -11.09 -0.64
CA GLY A 59 14.26 -10.48 -1.71
C GLY A 59 14.43 -8.96 -1.73
N LYS A 60 14.34 -8.38 -2.93
CA LYS A 60 14.43 -6.93 -3.12
C LYS A 60 13.04 -6.32 -3.08
N VAL A 61 12.84 -5.35 -2.19
CA VAL A 61 11.60 -4.57 -2.11
C VAL A 61 11.94 -3.11 -2.42
N THR A 62 11.16 -2.51 -3.30
CA THR A 62 11.25 -1.09 -3.67
C THR A 62 9.90 -0.42 -3.45
N TYR A 63 9.90 0.90 -3.34
CA TYR A 63 8.67 1.69 -3.25
C TYR A 63 8.59 2.62 -4.47
N PHE A 64 7.36 3.01 -4.80
CA PHE A 64 7.09 4.05 -5.79
C PHE A 64 6.35 5.17 -5.06
N ASP A 65 6.92 6.38 -5.12
CA ASP A 65 6.30 7.55 -4.50
C ASP A 65 5.16 8.05 -5.40
N ILE A 66 3.95 8.15 -4.83
CA ILE A 66 2.79 8.74 -5.50
C ILE A 66 2.60 10.14 -4.95
N ASN A 67 2.33 11.12 -5.82
CA ASN A 67 2.01 12.46 -5.36
C ASN A 67 0.66 12.43 -4.63
N ILE A 68 0.55 13.11 -3.49
CA ILE A 68 -0.70 13.16 -2.72
C ILE A 68 -1.89 13.67 -3.54
N ASN A 69 -1.64 14.51 -4.55
CA ASN A 69 -2.67 15.03 -5.44
C ASN A 69 -3.24 13.97 -6.41
N ASP A 70 -2.52 12.86 -6.61
CA ASP A 70 -2.92 11.74 -7.47
C ASP A 70 -3.49 10.56 -6.65
N PHE A 71 -3.65 10.74 -5.33
CA PHE A 71 -4.22 9.73 -4.44
C PHE A 71 -5.57 10.21 -3.91
N TRP A 72 -6.60 9.40 -4.10
CA TRP A 72 -7.94 9.63 -3.55
C TRP A 72 -8.35 8.47 -2.65
N GLU A 73 -8.64 8.78 -1.40
CA GLU A 73 -9.21 7.82 -0.47
C GLU A 73 -10.72 7.70 -0.74
N LEU A 74 -11.18 6.48 -1.03
CA LEU A 74 -12.61 6.19 -1.24
C LEU A 74 -13.27 5.52 -0.02
N GLY A 75 -12.53 5.42 1.09
CA GLY A 75 -13.00 4.79 2.33
C GLY A 75 -13.90 5.65 3.20
N SER A 76 -13.89 6.97 3.01
CA SER A 76 -14.72 7.93 3.74
C SER A 76 -15.74 8.63 2.82
N PRO A 77 -16.95 8.97 3.33
CA PRO A 77 -17.91 9.77 2.57
C PRO A 77 -17.33 11.10 2.06
N GLU A 78 -16.44 11.72 2.82
CA GLU A 78 -15.73 12.94 2.48
C GLU A 78 -14.81 12.74 1.27
N GLY A 79 -14.01 11.68 1.26
CA GLY A 79 -13.10 11.36 0.16
C GLY A 79 -13.84 11.03 -1.14
N VAL A 80 -14.95 10.31 -1.05
CA VAL A 80 -15.84 10.04 -2.21
C VAL A 80 -16.42 11.33 -2.79
N ASN A 81 -16.85 12.27 -1.94
CA ASN A 81 -17.37 13.55 -2.41
C ASN A 81 -16.28 14.41 -3.08
N GLN A 82 -15.05 14.34 -2.60
CA GLN A 82 -13.91 15.02 -3.20
C GLN A 82 -13.58 14.42 -4.58
N PHE A 83 -13.58 13.09 -4.69
CA PHE A 83 -13.39 12.39 -5.95
C PHE A 83 -14.48 12.73 -6.98
N LYS A 84 -15.76 12.75 -6.57
CA LYS A 84 -16.90 13.11 -7.43
C LYS A 84 -16.84 14.54 -7.98
N LYS A 85 -16.16 15.47 -7.30
CA LYS A 85 -15.97 16.84 -7.82
C LYS A 85 -15.00 16.89 -8.98
N ILE A 86 -14.00 16.01 -8.97
CA ILE A 86 -12.91 15.92 -9.95
C ILE A 86 -13.33 15.01 -11.12
N TYR A 87 -14.12 13.96 -10.84
CA TYR A 87 -14.66 13.03 -11.82
C TYR A 87 -16.03 13.51 -12.31
N LYS A 88 -16.06 14.30 -13.40
CA LYS A 88 -17.30 14.79 -14.03
C LYS A 88 -17.45 14.21 -15.43
N ASN A 89 -18.66 13.78 -15.76
CA ASN A 89 -19.04 13.32 -17.11
C ASN A 89 -18.18 12.20 -17.71
N GLY A 90 -17.60 11.33 -16.87
CA GLY A 90 -16.78 10.20 -17.33
C GLY A 90 -15.32 10.56 -17.65
N GLU A 91 -14.94 11.82 -17.48
CA GLU A 91 -13.58 12.30 -17.68
C GLU A 91 -12.98 12.79 -16.36
N PHE A 92 -11.68 12.53 -16.19
CA PHE A 92 -10.90 13.15 -15.13
C PHE A 92 -10.47 14.53 -15.62
N GLU A 93 -10.96 15.60 -14.99
CA GLU A 93 -10.33 16.90 -15.11
C GLU A 93 -8.96 16.81 -14.45
N ARG A 94 -7.93 16.41 -15.22
CA ARG A 94 -6.54 16.54 -14.82
C ARG A 94 -6.29 18.03 -14.64
N THR A 95 -6.25 18.50 -13.40
CA THR A 95 -5.73 19.83 -13.13
C THR A 95 -4.25 19.79 -13.47
N ASP A 96 -3.86 20.44 -14.56
CA ASP A 96 -2.50 20.56 -15.11
C ASP A 96 -1.56 21.32 -14.17
N LYS A 97 -1.41 20.90 -12.91
CA LYS A 97 -0.58 21.62 -11.93
C LYS A 97 0.84 21.12 -11.78
N HIS A 98 1.20 19.95 -12.30
CA HIS A 98 2.54 19.39 -12.06
C HIS A 98 3.21 18.98 -13.37
N ARG A 99 3.92 19.94 -13.97
CA ARG A 99 5.07 19.70 -14.84
C ARG A 99 6.34 19.80 -14.00
#